data_AF-A0A9E1TW40-F1
#
_entry.id   AF-A0A9E1TW40-F1
#
_cell.length_a   1.000
_cell.length_b   1.000
_cell.length_c   1.000
_cell.angle_alpha   90.00
_cell.angle_beta   90.00
_cell.angle_gamma   90.00
#
_symmetry.space_group_name_H-M   'P 1'
#
loop_
_entity.id
_entity.type
_entity.pdbx_description
1 polymer ?
#
loop_
_entity_poly.entity_id
_entity_poly.type
_entity_poly.pdbx_seq_one_letter_code
_entity_poly.pdbx_strand_id
1 'polypeptide(L)'
;MFIIYFLMIRPQTKRQKEKDTMRDDLKKGDKIITMGGIYGTVQGFKEKGRQAIIKIDNNTNITINKTAVAGLAEKIKDTELEQT
;
A
#
# COMPACT_ATOMS: atom_id res chain seq x y z
N MET A 1 23.43 21.10 -18.14
CA MET A 1 23.40 19.79 -17.45
C MET A 1 22.49 19.74 -16.22
N PHE A 2 22.09 20.85 -15.56
CA PHE A 2 21.23 20.83 -14.35
C PHE A 2 19.72 20.68 -14.61
N ILE A 3 19.24 21.08 -15.79
CA ILE A 3 17.80 21.09 -16.15
C ILE A 3 17.25 19.67 -16.31
N ILE A 4 18.04 18.73 -16.83
CA ILE A 4 17.62 17.33 -17.05
C ILE A 4 17.47 16.61 -15.70
N TYR A 5 18.33 16.94 -14.73
CA TYR A 5 18.30 16.32 -13.39
C TYR A 5 17.05 16.74 -12.58
N PHE A 6 16.61 18.00 -12.71
CA PHE A 6 15.44 18.50 -12.00
C PHE A 6 14.12 17.86 -12.50
N LEU A 7 14.06 17.51 -13.78
CA LEU A 7 12.89 16.85 -14.38
C LEU A 7 12.82 15.35 -14.02
N MET A 8 13.96 14.67 -13.85
CA MET A 8 14.02 13.24 -13.52
C MET A 8 13.90 12.93 -12.01
N ILE A 9 14.33 13.83 -11.11
CA ILE A 9 14.27 13.59 -9.65
C ILE A 9 12.86 13.78 -9.07
N ARG A 10 12.08 14.70 -9.64
CA ARG A 10 10.71 15.01 -9.19
C ARG A 10 9.68 13.87 -9.36
N PRO A 11 9.68 13.07 -10.45
CA PRO A 11 8.71 11.98 -10.61
C PRO A 11 8.90 10.86 -9.59
N GLN A 12 10.14 10.60 -9.15
CA GLN A 12 10.41 9.50 -8.24
C GLN A 12 9.96 9.80 -6.80
N THR A 13 10.27 11.00 -6.31
CA THR A 13 9.83 11.44 -4.97
C THR A 13 8.31 11.54 -4.86
N LYS A 14 7.60 11.91 -5.93
CA LYS A 14 6.13 11.93 -5.96
C LYS A 14 5.54 10.54 -5.74
N ARG A 15 6.03 9.53 -6.46
CA ARG A 15 5.57 8.13 -6.33
C ARG A 15 5.87 7.55 -4.95
N GLN A 16 6.99 7.93 -4.34
CA GLN A 16 7.31 7.52 -2.96
C GLN A 16 6.31 8.13 -1.97
N LYS A 17 6.08 9.46 -2.07
CA LYS A 17 5.15 10.18 -1.20
C LYS A 17 3.72 9.65 -1.32
N GLU A 18 3.26 9.35 -2.54
CA GLU A 18 1.94 8.76 -2.77
C GLU A 18 1.79 7.40 -2.08
N LYS A 19 2.83 6.55 -2.12
CA LYS A 19 2.83 5.26 -1.41
C LYS A 19 2.81 5.43 0.11
N ASP A 20 3.49 6.44 0.63
CA ASP A 20 3.50 6.72 2.07
C ASP A 20 2.18 7.31 2.54
N THR A 21 1.58 8.23 1.77
CA THR A 21 0.22 8.75 2.04
C THR A 21 -0.82 7.63 2.00
N MET A 22 -0.73 6.72 1.01
CA MET A 22 -1.62 5.56 0.94
C MET A 22 -1.51 4.67 2.18
N ARG A 23 -0.29 4.46 2.68
CA ARG A 23 -0.09 3.71 3.93
C ARG A 23 -0.79 4.42 5.07
N ASP A 24 -0.66 5.73 5.20
CA ASP A 24 -1.30 6.50 6.27
C ASP A 24 -2.83 6.52 6.20
N ASP A 25 -3.40 6.43 5.00
CA ASP A 25 -4.84 6.34 4.81
C ASP A 25 -5.44 4.94 5.07
N LEU A 26 -4.62 3.93 5.37
CA LEU A 26 -5.13 2.58 5.69
C LEU A 26 -5.98 2.59 6.97
N LYS A 27 -7.20 2.07 6.86
CA LYS A 27 -8.16 1.95 7.96
C LYS A 27 -8.49 0.49 8.27
N LYS A 28 -9.08 0.28 9.46
CA LYS A 28 -9.63 -1.03 9.83
C LYS A 28 -10.85 -1.32 8.96
N GLY A 29 -10.91 -2.50 8.37
CA GLY A 29 -11.96 -2.92 7.43
C GLY A 29 -11.53 -2.83 5.97
N ASP A 30 -10.41 -2.18 5.66
CA ASP A 30 -9.95 -2.06 4.28
C ASP A 30 -9.45 -3.40 3.75
N LYS A 31 -9.85 -3.72 2.51
CA LYS A 31 -9.28 -4.84 1.76
C LYS A 31 -7.96 -4.38 1.15
N ILE A 32 -6.89 -5.06 1.49
CA ILE A 32 -5.55 -4.74 1.02
C ILE A 32 -4.95 -5.91 0.26
N ILE A 33 -4.00 -5.57 -0.60
CA ILE A 33 -3.08 -6.51 -1.23
C ILE A 33 -1.67 -6.23 -0.70
N THR A 34 -0.98 -7.29 -0.30
CA THR A 34 0.43 -7.19 0.10
C THR A 34 1.34 -7.27 -1.12
N MET A 35 2.61 -6.86 -0.97
CA MET A 35 3.61 -6.98 -2.04
C MET A 35 3.84 -8.43 -2.51
N GLY A 36 3.43 -9.43 -1.71
CA GLY A 36 3.45 -10.85 -2.08
C GLY A 36 2.20 -11.34 -2.81
N GLY A 37 1.27 -10.45 -3.20
CA GLY A 37 0.02 -10.83 -3.87
C GLY A 37 -1.04 -11.43 -2.93
N ILE A 38 -0.86 -11.30 -1.61
CA ILE A 38 -1.81 -11.82 -0.64
C ILE A 38 -2.93 -10.81 -0.44
N TYR A 39 -4.17 -11.27 -0.59
CA TYR A 39 -5.36 -10.48 -0.31
C TYR A 39 -5.83 -10.73 1.12
N GLY A 40 -6.22 -9.66 1.81
CA GLY A 40 -6.78 -9.78 3.14
C GLY A 40 -7.47 -8.50 3.60
N THR A 41 -8.11 -8.57 4.76
CA THR A 41 -8.81 -7.43 5.37
C THR A 41 -8.07 -6.95 6.61
N VAL A 42 -7.84 -5.64 6.73
CA VAL A 42 -7.18 -5.04 7.89
C VAL A 42 -8.08 -5.13 9.12
N GLN A 43 -7.67 -5.89 10.12
CA GLN A 43 -8.36 -5.99 11.42
C GLN A 43 -7.89 -4.90 12.39
N GLY A 44 -6.64 -4.46 12.29
CA GLY A 44 -6.08 -3.52 13.24
C GLY A 44 -4.62 -3.17 12.97
N PHE A 45 -4.10 -2.27 13.79
CA PHE A 45 -2.71 -1.85 13.76
C PHE A 45 -2.07 -2.05 15.13
N LYS A 46 -0.80 -2.43 15.14
CA LYS A 46 0.04 -2.63 16.34
C LYS A 46 1.31 -1.80 16.25
N GLU A 47 2.02 -1.68 17.37
CA GLU A 47 3.29 -0.93 17.48
C GLU A 47 3.21 0.50 16.95
N LYS A 48 2.26 1.30 17.48
CA LYS A 48 2.04 2.70 17.05
C LYS A 48 1.80 2.85 15.54
N GLY A 49 1.23 1.83 14.88
CA GLY A 49 0.91 1.88 13.46
C GLY A 49 2.01 1.38 12.52
N ARG A 50 3.10 0.79 13.03
CA ARG A 50 4.11 0.15 12.16
C ARG A 50 3.67 -1.22 11.64
N GLN A 51 2.88 -1.94 12.41
CA GLN A 51 2.40 -3.27 12.04
C GLN A 51 0.91 -3.24 11.75
N ALA A 52 0.47 -3.92 10.69
CA ALA A 52 -0.92 -4.14 10.35
C ALA A 52 -1.28 -5.61 10.58
N ILE A 53 -2.39 -5.85 11.28
CA ILE A 53 -2.98 -7.18 11.44
C ILE A 53 -3.97 -7.35 10.30
N ILE A 54 -3.74 -8.36 9.48
CA ILE A 54 -4.58 -8.69 8.33
C ILE A 54 -5.19 -10.07 8.55
N LYS A 55 -6.49 -10.17 8.30
CA LYS A 55 -7.20 -11.42 8.21
C LYS A 55 -7.22 -11.89 6.76
N ILE A 56 -6.63 -13.04 6.49
CA ILE A 56 -6.57 -13.64 5.14
C ILE A 56 -7.66 -14.70 5.01
N ASP A 57 -7.88 -15.47 6.08
CA ASP A 57 -8.91 -16.50 6.15
C ASP A 57 -9.65 -16.43 7.50
N ASN A 58 -10.72 -17.20 7.66
CA ASN A 58 -11.60 -17.18 8.82
C ASN A 58 -10.88 -17.38 10.16
N ASN A 59 -9.81 -18.19 10.18
CA ASN A 59 -9.03 -18.47 11.39
C ASN A 59 -7.57 -17.97 11.34
N THR A 60 -7.15 -17.31 10.25
CA THR A 60 -5.75 -16.93 10.05
C THR A 60 -5.59 -15.42 10.02
N ASN A 61 -5.04 -14.89 11.11
CA ASN A 61 -4.60 -13.51 11.22
C ASN A 61 -3.08 -13.46 11.13
N ILE A 62 -2.56 -12.65 10.21
CA ILE A 62 -1.13 -12.45 10.04
C ILE A 62 -0.81 -11.00 10.36
N THR A 63 0.27 -10.78 11.09
CA THR A 63 0.81 -9.45 11.35
C THR A 63 1.90 -9.18 10.32
N ILE A 64 1.74 -8.12 9.54
CA ILE A 64 2.75 -7.67 8.59
C ILE A 64 3.17 -6.24 8.87
N ASN A 65 4.30 -5.85 8.30
CA ASN A 65 4.72 -4.45 8.34
C ASN A 65 3.84 -3.60 7.42
N LYS A 66 3.50 -2.38 7.84
CA LYS A 66 2.72 -1.42 7.04
C LYS A 66 3.43 -1.07 5.72
N THR A 67 4.76 -1.14 5.71
CA THR A 67 5.58 -0.98 4.50
C THR A 67 5.35 -2.07 3.46
N ALA A 68 4.95 -3.28 3.87
CA ALA A 68 4.71 -4.41 2.99
C ALA A 68 3.31 -4.42 2.35
N VAL A 69 2.47 -3.44 2.67
CA VAL A 69 1.19 -3.22 1.97
C VAL A 69 1.49 -2.59 0.61
N ALA A 70 1.10 -3.27 -0.47
CA ALA A 70 1.27 -2.80 -1.83
C ALA A 70 0.13 -1.86 -2.23
N GLY A 71 -1.08 -2.15 -1.75
CA GLY A 71 -2.19 -1.23 -1.91
C GLY A 71 -3.52 -1.70 -1.37
N LEU A 72 -4.53 -0.85 -1.55
CA LEU A 72 -5.92 -1.20 -1.35
C LEU A 72 -6.37 -2.06 -2.52
N ALA A 73 -6.89 -3.26 -2.24
CA ALA A 73 -7.39 -4.18 -3.26
C ALA A 73 -8.54 -3.56 -4.07
N GLU A 74 -9.25 -2.60 -3.49
CA GLU A 74 -10.35 -1.88 -4.14
C GLU A 74 -9.85 -0.87 -5.18
N LYS A 75 -8.74 -0.15 -4.89
CA LYS A 75 -8.12 0.79 -5.86
C LYS A 75 -7.32 0.12 -6.97
N ILE A 76 -6.86 -1.12 -6.76
CA ILE A 76 -6.06 -1.83 -7.77
C ILE A 76 -6.94 -2.16 -9.00
N LYS A 77 -8.25 -2.34 -8.83
CA LYS A 77 -9.18 -2.60 -9.94
C LYS A 77 -9.28 -1.47 -10.97
N ASP A 78 -8.96 -0.23 -10.59
CA ASP A 78 -9.10 0.93 -11.49
C ASP A 78 -7.81 1.24 -12.27
N THR A 79 -6.66 0.66 -11.89
CA THR A 79 -5.35 1.01 -12.51
C THR A 79 -4.98 0.10 -13.69
N GLU A 80 -5.71 -0.99 -13.95
CA GLU A 80 -5.42 -1.91 -15.07
C GLU A 80 -6.24 -1.62 -16.35
N LEU A 81 -7.16 -0.66 -16.37
CA LEU A 81 -8.02 -0.37 -17.54
C LEU A 81 -7.59 0.84 -18.40
N GLU A 82 -6.51 1.55 -18.08
CA GLU A 82 -6.06 2.73 -18.84
C GLU A 82 -4.70 2.57 -19.56
N GLN A 83 -4.17 1.35 -19.69
CA GLN A 83 -2.91 1.10 -20.42
C GLN A 83 -3.08 0.17 -21.63
N THR A 84 -4.21 0.26 -22.35
CA THR A 84 -4.32 -0.25 -23.74
C THR A 84 -4.33 0.91 -24.71
#